data_AF-A0A0G4FUA7-F1
#
_entry.id   AF-A0A0G4FUA7-F1
#
_cell.length_a   1.000
_cell.length_b   1.000
_cell.length_c   1.000
_cell.angle_alpha   90.00
_cell.angle_beta   90.00
_cell.angle_gamma   90.00
#
_symmetry.space_group_name_H-M   'P 1'
#
loop_
_entity.id
_entity.type
_entity.pdbx_description
1 polymer ?
#
loop_
_entity_poly.entity_id
_entity_poly.type
_entity_poly.pdbx_seq_one_letter_code
_entity_poly.pdbx_strand_id
1 'polypeptide(L)'
;MAYAPGYGWGGMGGAGIRYSSLSSSVTDIVLYNPQISRTEKAIGSRVDNHRLHNLMTQSPHAPVAGCSSTTAFLNASSDDVNWYRRLVLTDASHAFVAWVQLVELPMVGDPVGVTVYTTEPPVSGVGEAFKNRHPVTTRLARVALGSAVARMIFDR
;
A
#
# COMPACT_ATOMS: atom_id res chain seq x y z
N MET A 1 17.62 -6.76 13.84
CA MET A 1 17.47 -6.68 12.37
C MET A 1 18.86 -6.85 11.77
N ALA A 2 19.02 -7.68 10.73
CA ALA A 2 20.32 -7.93 10.12
C ALA A 2 20.16 -8.04 8.60
N TYR A 3 21.19 -7.60 7.86
CA TYR A 3 21.26 -7.80 6.41
C TYR A 3 21.79 -9.19 6.12
N ALA A 4 21.07 -9.95 5.30
CA ALA A 4 21.51 -11.25 4.80
C ALA A 4 21.69 -11.18 3.27
N PRO A 5 22.90 -11.42 2.74
CA PRO A 5 23.13 -11.48 1.30
C PRO A 5 22.22 -12.54 0.65
N GLY A 6 21.49 -12.16 -0.40
CA GLY A 6 20.49 -13.01 -1.09
C GLY A 6 19.09 -13.01 -0.47
N TYR A 7 18.92 -12.48 0.75
CA TYR A 7 17.64 -12.48 1.49
C TYR A 7 17.15 -11.08 1.88
N GLY A 8 17.99 -10.03 1.76
CA GLY A 8 17.61 -8.65 2.09
C GLY A 8 17.62 -8.36 3.60
N TRP A 9 16.89 -7.33 4.02
CA TRP A 9 16.75 -6.97 5.44
C TRP A 9 15.57 -7.72 6.07
N GLY A 10 15.82 -8.43 7.18
CA GLY A 10 14.79 -9.21 7.87
C GLY A 10 15.01 -9.35 9.38
N GLY A 11 13.99 -9.83 10.09
CA GLY A 11 14.10 -10.32 11.47
C GLY A 11 14.82 -11.67 11.51
N MET A 12 15.68 -11.91 12.51
CA MET A 12 16.36 -13.20 12.65
C MET A 12 15.33 -14.29 12.98
N GLY A 13 15.12 -15.23 12.05
CA GLY A 13 14.28 -16.41 12.27
C GLY A 13 13.50 -16.89 11.06
N GLY A 14 14.18 -17.41 10.02
CA GLY A 14 13.68 -18.44 9.08
C GLY A 14 12.51 -18.14 8.13
N ALA A 15 11.41 -17.56 8.61
CA ALA A 15 10.24 -17.13 7.85
C ALA A 15 9.92 -15.69 8.28
N GLY A 16 9.99 -14.74 7.36
CA GLY A 16 9.94 -13.34 7.74
C GLY A 16 9.82 -12.38 6.57
N ILE A 17 9.26 -11.21 6.88
CA ILE A 17 9.14 -10.07 5.97
C ILE A 17 10.54 -9.64 5.54
N ARG A 18 10.77 -9.59 4.23
CA ARG A 18 12.01 -9.15 3.58
C ARG A 18 11.81 -7.79 2.94
N TYR A 19 12.57 -6.81 3.38
CA TYR A 19 12.48 -5.44 2.87
C TYR A 19 13.49 -5.17 1.77
N SER A 20 13.09 -4.38 0.77
CA SER A 20 13.98 -3.96 -0.32
C SER A 20 15.10 -3.01 0.14
N SER A 21 14.93 -2.33 1.28
CA SER A 21 15.89 -1.37 1.82
C SER A 21 15.68 -1.16 3.33
N LEU A 22 16.65 -0.51 4.00
CA LEU A 22 16.51 -0.10 5.41
C LEU A 22 15.36 0.89 5.61
N SER A 23 15.20 1.84 4.69
CA SER A 23 14.09 2.81 4.78
C SER A 23 12.75 2.11 4.64
N SER A 24 12.65 1.05 3.82
CA SER A 24 11.46 0.19 3.73
C SER A 24 11.11 -0.43 5.09
N SER A 25 12.11 -0.94 5.83
CA SER A 25 11.91 -1.54 7.17
C SER A 25 11.50 -0.52 8.22
N VAL A 26 12.15 0.64 8.27
CA VAL A 26 11.81 1.71 9.23
C VAL A 26 10.41 2.24 8.94
N THR A 27 10.07 2.40 7.67
CA THR A 27 8.72 2.83 7.26
C THR A 27 7.68 1.84 7.76
N ASP A 28 7.88 0.53 7.64
CA ASP A 28 6.94 -0.47 8.16
C ASP A 28 6.65 -0.31 9.66
N ILE A 29 7.71 -0.12 10.46
CA ILE A 29 7.59 0.08 11.91
C ILE A 29 6.77 1.35 12.21
N VAL A 30 7.04 2.45 11.50
CA VAL A 30 6.33 3.73 11.69
C VAL A 30 4.86 3.63 11.29
N LEU A 31 4.55 2.83 10.26
CA LEU A 31 3.19 2.65 9.75
C LEU A 31 2.33 1.74 10.63
N TYR A 32 2.89 0.99 11.59
CA TYR A 32 2.10 0.14 12.47
C TYR A 32 1.43 0.95 13.60
N ASN A 33 0.12 1.18 13.48
CA ASN A 33 -0.67 1.88 14.50
C ASN A 33 -2.04 1.18 14.72
N PRO A 34 -2.43 0.80 15.95
CA PRO A 34 -3.70 0.14 16.22
C PRO A 34 -4.97 0.97 15.90
N GLN A 35 -4.86 2.28 15.65
CA GLN A 35 -6.00 3.17 15.36
C GLN A 35 -6.20 3.47 13.86
N ILE A 36 -5.70 2.61 12.97
CA ILE A 36 -5.78 2.83 11.51
C ILE A 36 -7.16 2.48 10.96
N SER A 37 -7.76 3.41 10.20
CA SER A 37 -8.88 3.14 9.30
C SER A 37 -8.38 2.53 7.99
N ARG A 38 -9.13 1.59 7.41
CA ARG A 38 -8.78 1.00 6.11
C ARG A 38 -9.98 0.71 5.23
N THR A 39 -9.75 0.66 3.92
CA THR A 39 -10.68 0.10 2.92
C THR A 39 -9.91 -0.74 1.91
N GLU A 40 -10.50 -1.83 1.42
CA GLU A 40 -9.81 -2.77 0.53
C GLU A 40 -10.68 -3.33 -0.58
N LYS A 41 -10.02 -3.68 -1.69
CA LYS A 41 -10.64 -4.34 -2.83
C LYS A 41 -9.61 -5.08 -3.68
N ALA A 42 -9.94 -6.28 -4.12
CA ALA A 42 -9.23 -6.97 -5.19
C ALA A 42 -9.68 -6.42 -6.54
N ILE A 43 -8.73 -6.01 -7.37
CA ILE A 43 -8.98 -5.41 -8.70
C ILE A 43 -8.12 -6.15 -9.72
N GLY A 44 -8.67 -6.46 -10.89
CA GLY A 44 -7.89 -7.10 -11.96
C GLY A 44 -6.67 -6.25 -12.35
N SER A 45 -5.49 -6.86 -12.42
CA SER A 45 -4.22 -6.18 -12.71
C SER A 45 -4.20 -5.39 -14.03
N ARG A 46 -5.04 -5.80 -14.99
CA ARG A 46 -5.15 -5.21 -16.34
C ARG A 46 -6.15 -4.06 -16.45
N VAL A 47 -6.86 -3.71 -15.39
CA VAL A 47 -7.78 -2.55 -15.36
C VAL A 47 -6.99 -1.25 -15.54
N ASP A 48 -7.64 -0.25 -16.14
CA ASP A 48 -7.11 1.13 -16.29
C ASP A 48 -5.76 1.17 -17.02
N ASN A 49 -5.70 0.59 -18.22
CA ASN A 49 -4.47 0.50 -19.02
C ASN A 49 -3.30 -0.14 -18.24
N HIS A 50 -3.58 -1.22 -17.51
CA HIS A 50 -2.59 -1.94 -16.70
C HIS A 50 -1.96 -1.09 -15.57
N ARG A 51 -2.65 -0.06 -15.07
CA ARG A 51 -2.13 0.85 -14.03
C ARG A 51 -1.61 0.08 -12.82
N LEU A 52 -2.39 -0.85 -12.27
CA LEU A 52 -1.99 -1.62 -11.09
C LEU A 52 -0.82 -2.56 -11.39
N HIS A 53 -0.83 -3.24 -12.53
CA HIS A 53 0.29 -4.06 -12.96
C HIS A 53 1.58 -3.24 -13.08
N ASN A 54 1.54 -2.09 -13.74
CA ASN A 54 2.69 -1.20 -13.89
C ASN A 54 3.18 -0.69 -12.53
N LEU A 55 2.27 -0.35 -11.62
CA LEU A 55 2.64 0.02 -10.25
C LEU A 55 3.33 -1.14 -9.52
N MET A 56 2.97 -2.40 -9.79
CA MET A 56 3.61 -3.55 -9.16
C MET A 56 4.97 -3.90 -9.77
N THR A 57 5.13 -3.78 -11.10
CA THR A 57 6.33 -4.22 -11.82
C THR A 57 7.40 -3.14 -11.99
N GLN A 58 7.06 -1.86 -11.92
CA GLN A 58 8.05 -0.78 -11.96
C GLN A 58 9.01 -0.86 -10.74
N SER A 59 10.20 -0.28 -10.85
CA SER A 59 11.17 -0.24 -9.74
C SER A 59 10.52 0.28 -8.43
N PRO A 60 10.75 -0.36 -7.27
CA PRO A 60 10.30 0.13 -5.97
C PRO A 60 10.81 1.53 -5.61
N HIS A 61 11.89 1.98 -6.25
CA HIS A 61 12.49 3.30 -6.07
C HIS A 61 12.02 4.32 -7.12
N ALA A 62 11.21 3.91 -8.09
CA ALA A 62 10.63 4.83 -9.06
C ALA A 62 9.55 5.70 -8.38
N PRO A 63 9.60 7.04 -8.54
CA PRO A 63 8.61 7.92 -7.95
C PRO A 63 7.23 7.65 -8.57
N VAL A 64 6.21 7.71 -7.73
CA VAL A 64 4.81 7.60 -8.16
C VAL A 64 4.11 8.93 -7.89
N ALA A 65 3.43 9.47 -8.89
CA ALA A 65 2.72 10.74 -8.76
C ALA A 65 1.73 10.70 -7.58
N GLY A 66 1.75 11.74 -6.75
CA GLY A 66 0.91 11.84 -5.55
C GLY A 66 1.39 11.02 -4.35
N CYS A 67 2.60 10.45 -4.41
CA CYS A 67 3.21 9.73 -3.30
C CYS A 67 4.48 10.47 -2.83
N SER A 68 4.67 10.54 -1.51
CA SER A 68 5.89 11.06 -0.89
C SER A 68 7.04 10.06 -0.98
N SER A 69 6.72 8.77 -0.86
CA SER A 69 7.69 7.68 -0.89
C SER A 69 7.04 6.38 -1.33
N THR A 70 7.84 5.45 -1.82
CA THR A 70 7.42 4.11 -2.19
C THR A 70 8.33 3.08 -1.54
N THR A 71 7.74 1.98 -1.08
CA THR A 71 8.46 0.86 -0.49
C THR A 71 7.92 -0.44 -1.08
N ALA A 72 8.78 -1.45 -1.16
CA ALA A 72 8.39 -2.81 -1.51
C ALA A 72 9.00 -3.78 -0.51
N PHE A 73 8.26 -4.84 -0.24
CA PHE A 73 8.71 -5.92 0.63
C PHE A 73 8.05 -7.22 0.21
N LEU A 74 8.70 -8.32 0.53
CA LEU A 74 8.22 -9.65 0.25
C LEU A 74 7.85 -10.29 1.59
N ASN A 75 6.65 -10.84 1.69
CA ASN A 75 6.28 -11.69 2.80
C ASN A 75 6.45 -13.14 2.35
N ALA A 76 7.50 -13.80 2.84
CA ALA A 76 7.69 -15.23 2.67
C ALA A 76 7.20 -15.94 3.93
N SER A 77 6.04 -16.57 3.85
CA SER A 77 5.67 -17.65 4.77
C SER A 77 6.20 -18.97 4.23
N SER A 78 6.09 -20.05 5.01
CA SER A 78 6.47 -21.40 4.59
C SER A 78 5.73 -21.86 3.33
N ASP A 79 4.52 -21.34 3.12
CA ASP A 79 3.58 -21.87 2.13
C ASP A 79 3.30 -20.90 0.98
N ASP A 80 3.65 -19.62 1.11
CA ASP A 80 3.39 -18.61 0.08
C ASP A 80 4.40 -17.45 0.09
N VAL A 81 4.61 -16.88 -1.10
CA VAL A 81 5.42 -15.68 -1.30
C VAL A 81 4.52 -14.59 -1.89
N ASN A 82 4.22 -13.57 -1.07
CA ASN A 82 3.42 -12.44 -1.49
C ASN A 82 4.32 -11.20 -1.67
N TRP A 83 4.25 -10.59 -2.86
CA TRP A 83 4.92 -9.33 -3.14
C TRP A 83 4.04 -8.16 -2.75
N TYR A 84 4.57 -7.28 -1.90
CA TYR A 84 3.88 -6.07 -1.46
C TYR A 84 4.59 -4.83 -1.98
N ARG A 85 3.78 -3.86 -2.37
CA ARG A 85 4.23 -2.49 -2.60
C ARG A 85 3.39 -1.53 -1.78
N ARG A 86 4.02 -0.60 -1.06
CA ARG A 86 3.30 0.52 -0.43
C ARG A 86 3.67 1.83 -1.09
N LEU A 87 2.64 2.63 -1.31
CA LEU A 87 2.68 3.98 -1.83
C LEU A 87 2.30 4.91 -0.69
N VAL A 88 3.29 5.59 -0.10
CA VAL A 88 3.05 6.51 1.01
C VAL A 88 2.51 7.82 0.43
N LEU A 89 1.31 8.21 0.84
CA LEU A 89 0.58 9.35 0.28
C LEU A 89 0.90 10.66 1.00
N THR A 90 1.28 10.58 2.27
CA THR A 90 1.59 11.75 3.10
C THR A 90 3.06 11.76 3.50
N ASP A 91 3.58 12.95 3.78
CA ASP A 91 4.93 13.15 4.30
C ASP A 91 4.86 13.81 5.69
N ALA A 92 6.02 14.22 6.21
CA ALA A 92 6.12 14.89 7.52
C ALA A 92 5.36 16.23 7.62
N SER A 93 4.90 16.81 6.51
CA SER A 93 4.08 18.04 6.54
C SER A 93 2.60 17.78 6.85
N HIS A 94 2.16 16.52 6.82
CA HIS A 94 0.79 16.13 7.08
C HIS A 94 0.60 15.74 8.55
N ALA A 95 -0.53 16.13 9.13
CA ALA A 95 -0.88 15.80 10.51
C ALA A 95 -1.30 14.33 10.72
N PHE A 96 -1.35 13.53 9.64
CA PHE A 96 -1.75 12.13 9.66
C PHE A 96 -0.96 11.35 8.62
N VAL A 97 -0.97 10.02 8.77
CA VAL A 97 -0.27 9.12 7.86
C VAL A 97 -1.29 8.39 7.00
N ALA A 98 -1.08 8.39 5.68
CA ALA A 98 -1.88 7.61 4.74
C ALA A 98 -1.01 6.93 3.70
N TRP A 99 -1.40 5.71 3.32
CA TRP A 99 -0.70 4.93 2.31
C TRP A 99 -1.64 3.95 1.61
N VAL A 100 -1.25 3.53 0.41
CA VAL A 100 -1.87 2.44 -0.31
C VAL A 100 -0.94 1.25 -0.29
N GLN A 101 -1.44 0.09 0.10
CA GLN A 101 -0.76 -1.19 -0.05
C GLN A 101 -1.35 -1.93 -1.26
N LEU A 102 -0.45 -2.43 -2.08
CA LEU A 102 -0.71 -3.31 -3.20
C LEU A 102 -0.11 -4.67 -2.88
N VAL A 103 -0.87 -5.74 -3.14
CA VAL A 103 -0.42 -7.11 -3.00
C VAL A 103 -0.84 -7.91 -4.23
N GLU A 104 0.07 -8.72 -4.76
CA GLU A 104 -0.27 -9.67 -5.81
C GLU A 104 -0.97 -10.87 -5.18
N LEU A 105 -2.16 -11.22 -5.66
CA LEU A 105 -2.95 -12.31 -5.10
C LEU A 105 -2.81 -13.57 -5.97
N PRO A 106 -2.57 -14.75 -5.39
CA PRO A 106 -2.44 -16.01 -6.14
C PRO A 106 -3.81 -16.57 -6.56
N MET A 107 -4.59 -15.78 -7.30
CA MET A 107 -5.94 -16.12 -7.76
C MET A 107 -6.05 -16.07 -9.28
N VAL A 108 -7.02 -16.78 -9.86
CA VAL A 108 -7.28 -16.76 -11.30
C VAL A 108 -7.55 -15.33 -11.78
N GLY A 109 -6.83 -14.91 -12.82
CA GLY A 109 -6.93 -13.56 -13.39
C GLY A 109 -5.97 -12.53 -12.78
N ASP A 110 -5.04 -12.99 -11.94
CA ASP A 110 -3.95 -12.21 -11.32
C ASP A 110 -4.43 -10.87 -10.75
N PRO A 111 -5.43 -10.87 -9.84
CA PRO A 111 -5.90 -9.63 -9.26
C PRO A 111 -4.84 -9.05 -8.31
N VAL A 112 -4.81 -7.73 -8.24
CA VAL A 112 -4.03 -6.99 -7.26
C VAL A 112 -4.97 -6.60 -6.12
N GLY A 113 -4.65 -7.03 -4.91
CA GLY A 113 -5.27 -6.52 -3.69
C GLY A 113 -4.82 -5.10 -3.44
N VAL A 114 -5.78 -4.18 -3.35
CA VAL A 114 -5.52 -2.77 -3.05
C VAL A 114 -6.16 -2.44 -1.72
N THR A 115 -5.35 -2.01 -0.75
CA THR A 115 -5.82 -1.57 0.57
C THR A 115 -5.33 -0.15 0.83
N VAL A 116 -6.24 0.76 1.16
CA VAL A 116 -5.94 2.13 1.55
C VAL A 116 -6.00 2.21 3.06
N TYR A 117 -4.94 2.70 3.69
CA TYR A 117 -4.82 2.87 5.13
C TYR A 117 -4.68 4.35 5.45
N THR A 118 -5.25 4.78 6.58
CA THR A 118 -5.10 6.15 7.06
C THR A 118 -5.28 6.29 8.56
N THR A 119 -4.57 7.26 9.13
CA THR A 119 -4.82 7.78 10.47
C THR A 119 -5.53 9.15 10.44
N GLU A 120 -6.04 9.57 9.28
CA GLU A 120 -6.87 10.77 9.14
C GLU A 120 -8.08 10.65 10.09
N PRO A 121 -8.32 11.62 10.99
CA PRO A 121 -9.49 11.57 11.86
C PRO A 121 -10.78 11.49 11.03
N PRO A 122 -11.72 10.60 11.38
CA PRO A 122 -12.97 10.50 10.64
C PRO A 122 -13.81 11.77 10.82
N VAL A 123 -14.27 12.34 9.72
CA VAL A 123 -15.27 13.41 9.76
C VAL A 123 -16.57 12.84 10.34
N SER A 124 -17.15 13.53 11.34
CA SER A 124 -18.41 13.13 11.97
C SER A 124 -19.62 13.65 11.21
N GLY A 125 -20.75 12.94 11.27
CA GLY A 125 -22.02 13.37 10.67
C GLY A 125 -22.09 13.29 9.14
N VAL A 126 -21.04 12.76 8.50
CA VAL A 126 -21.00 12.43 7.07
C VAL A 126 -21.04 10.91 6.96
N GLY A 127 -21.92 10.37 6.11
CA GLY A 127 -22.27 8.93 6.11
C GLY A 127 -21.06 7.97 6.05
N GLU A 128 -21.31 6.70 6.35
CA GLU A 128 -20.27 5.70 6.68
C GLU A 128 -19.25 5.36 5.57
N ALA A 129 -19.44 5.83 4.34
CA ALA A 129 -18.50 5.56 3.25
C ALA A 129 -17.10 6.15 3.56
N PHE A 130 -16.06 5.37 3.28
CA PHE A 130 -14.67 5.75 3.54
C PHE A 130 -14.31 7.12 2.96
N LYS A 131 -14.78 7.43 1.73
CA LYS A 131 -14.54 8.71 1.07
C LYS A 131 -15.12 9.93 1.78
N ASN A 132 -16.20 9.73 2.54
CA ASN A 132 -16.85 10.78 3.29
C ASN A 132 -16.12 10.99 4.62
N ARG A 133 -15.78 9.89 5.32
CA ARG A 133 -15.09 9.94 6.61
C ARG A 133 -13.63 10.40 6.48
N HIS A 134 -12.96 10.07 5.38
CA HIS A 134 -11.52 10.35 5.16
C HIS A 134 -11.29 11.03 3.80
N PRO A 135 -11.78 12.27 3.61
CA PRO A 135 -11.78 12.94 2.32
C PRO A 135 -10.37 13.29 1.82
N VAL A 136 -9.42 13.64 2.71
CA VAL A 136 -8.07 14.02 2.30
C VAL A 136 -7.31 12.79 1.79
N THR A 137 -7.37 11.68 2.53
CA THR A 137 -6.83 10.38 2.11
C THR A 137 -7.39 9.96 0.78
N THR A 138 -8.70 10.08 0.60
CA THR A 138 -9.37 9.68 -0.64
C THR A 138 -8.88 10.50 -1.83
N ARG A 139 -8.69 11.81 -1.66
CA ARG A 139 -8.15 12.68 -2.70
C ARG A 139 -6.72 12.29 -3.08
N LEU A 140 -5.85 12.05 -2.09
CA LEU A 140 -4.46 11.65 -2.34
C LEU A 140 -4.38 10.28 -3.02
N ALA A 141 -5.14 9.30 -2.52
CA ALA A 141 -5.20 7.96 -3.10
C ALA A 141 -5.71 7.97 -4.55
N ARG A 142 -6.68 8.84 -4.88
CA ARG A 142 -7.16 9.04 -6.26
C ARG A 142 -6.05 9.47 -7.22
N VAL A 143 -5.13 10.32 -6.78
CA VAL A 143 -4.00 10.77 -7.60
C VAL A 143 -3.03 9.61 -7.83
N ALA A 144 -2.66 8.87 -6.77
CA ALA A 144 -1.73 7.76 -6.87
C ALA A 144 -2.26 6.60 -7.72
N LEU A 145 -3.51 6.22 -7.51
CA LEU A 145 -4.13 5.05 -8.13
C LEU A 145 -4.70 5.30 -9.53
N GLY A 146 -4.99 6.55 -9.88
CA GLY A 146 -5.75 6.88 -11.08
C GLY A 146 -7.26 6.83 -10.84
N SER A 147 -8.01 7.54 -11.69
CA SER A 147 -9.45 7.77 -11.49
C SER A 147 -10.28 6.48 -11.55
N ALA A 148 -9.97 5.58 -12.48
CA ALA A 148 -10.74 4.34 -12.68
C ALA A 148 -10.56 3.38 -11.50
N VAL A 149 -9.32 3.13 -11.07
CA VAL A 149 -9.01 2.27 -9.92
C VAL A 149 -9.61 2.87 -8.64
N ALA A 150 -9.44 4.18 -8.43
CA ALA A 150 -9.94 4.82 -7.23
C ALA A 150 -11.47 4.81 -7.15
N ARG A 151 -12.18 4.96 -8.27
CA ARG A 151 -13.65 4.80 -8.33
C ARG A 151 -14.06 3.40 -7.88
N MET A 152 -13.34 2.36 -8.30
CA MET A 152 -13.64 0.99 -7.87
C MET A 152 -13.50 0.78 -6.37
N ILE A 153 -12.62 1.53 -5.69
CA ILE A 153 -12.37 1.41 -4.25
C ILE A 153 -13.37 2.26 -3.44
N PHE A 154 -13.59 3.51 -3.86
CA PHE A 154 -14.25 4.52 -3.03
C PHE A 154 -15.74 4.75 -3.34
N ASP A 155 -16.24 4.37 -4.52
CA ASP A 155 -17.62 4.64 -4.92
C ASP A 155 -18.55 3.45 -4.65
N ARG A 156 -18.36 2.82 -3.48
CA ARG A 156 -19.32 1.88 -2.88
C ARG A 156 -20.36 2.62 -2.05
#